data_AF-A0A321L403-F1
#
_entry.id   AF-A0A321L403-F1
#
_cell.length_a   1.000
_cell.length_b   1.000
_cell.length_c   1.000
_cell.angle_alpha   90.00
_cell.angle_beta   90.00
_cell.angle_gamma   90.00
#
_symmetry.space_group_name_H-M   'P 1'
#
loop_
_entity.id
_entity.type
_entity.pdbx_description
1 polymer ?
#
loop_
_entity_poly.entity_id
_entity_poly.type
_entity_poly.pdbx_seq_one_letter_code
_entity_poly.pdbx_strand_id
1 'polypeptide(L)'
;MRVGPFEEEWFENVSGESVKQEVERHFERLLARPNLVITVSQDGEPPVRCEPFDYSQVPGEDFQRTLYVEFGGSLYPVEVHLKVSELEVPGRTARFFARGRRINEISEIKSFIRRSSHRTGVWGHPHLLGYIEVGEVVRPVITRDDFDRGKRRTLLYDEVLDLENEIRETLDRVNEAHRDTTLNRLEDVLRDVLRDLAREDRLLLRSELTSGRETGASVSGGGSRDGSDGGPEPEPTGEGGGSFGDGDGAEDDRDPSSGGTETGAAEGGSNIIDDATQAEGERRKRAGFDIKFANLPPDTEGVLRRSKLVDGAIYINTAHPDFKERMSATRQGGPRFTDRLGAYLAATVSIHYKDQFYERYGRQPHRRDQMFDEQVEFMCRLESALRPHLPVLQQEFGGDNGGEVMYD
;
A
#
# COMPACT_ATOMS: atom_id res chain seq x y z
N MET A 1 35.15 -37.20 -0.77
CA MET A 1 34.23 -37.87 0.16
C MET A 1 32.89 -37.94 -0.55
N ARG A 2 32.51 -39.11 -1.10
CA ARG A 2 31.16 -39.29 -1.65
C ARG A 2 30.24 -39.46 -0.45
N VAL A 3 29.37 -38.48 -0.22
CA VAL A 3 28.25 -38.62 0.71
C VAL A 3 27.34 -39.71 0.14
N GLY A 4 26.73 -40.55 1.00
CA GLY A 4 26.04 -41.78 0.61
C GLY A 4 24.90 -41.59 -0.40
N PRO A 5 24.29 -42.69 -0.89
CA PRO A 5 23.22 -42.61 -1.87
C PRO A 5 22.02 -41.89 -1.25
N PHE A 6 21.76 -40.67 -1.71
CA PHE A 6 20.48 -40.02 -1.49
C PHE A 6 19.53 -40.45 -2.61
N GLU A 7 18.24 -40.54 -2.31
CA GLU A 7 17.21 -40.79 -3.31
C GLU A 7 17.16 -39.60 -4.29
N GLU A 8 17.14 -39.89 -5.59
CA GLU A 8 17.19 -38.90 -6.68
C GLU A 8 15.99 -37.92 -6.60
N GLU A 9 14.84 -38.42 -6.13
CA GLU A 9 13.62 -37.67 -5.85
C GLU A 9 13.83 -36.50 -4.88
N TRP A 10 14.79 -36.58 -3.96
CA TRP A 10 15.05 -35.52 -2.97
C TRP A 10 15.70 -34.28 -3.60
N PHE A 11 16.24 -34.43 -4.81
CA PHE A 11 16.98 -33.39 -5.53
C PHE A 11 16.28 -32.90 -6.80
N GLU A 12 15.10 -33.43 -7.14
CA GLU A 12 14.36 -33.04 -8.37
C GLU A 12 14.10 -31.52 -8.46
N ASN A 13 13.96 -30.85 -7.31
CA ASN A 13 13.71 -29.40 -7.24
C ASN A 13 14.91 -28.61 -6.66
N VAL A 14 16.07 -29.25 -6.49
CA VAL A 14 17.26 -28.61 -5.91
C VAL A 14 18.17 -28.10 -7.02
N SER A 15 18.24 -26.78 -7.17
CA SER A 15 19.15 -26.12 -8.10
C SER A 15 20.44 -25.68 -7.39
N GLY A 16 21.50 -25.44 -8.17
CA GLY A 16 22.73 -24.83 -7.65
C GLY A 16 22.47 -23.51 -6.95
N GLU A 17 21.52 -22.71 -7.45
CA GLU A 17 21.12 -21.44 -6.82
C GLU A 17 20.39 -21.65 -5.50
N SER A 18 19.49 -22.64 -5.38
CA SER A 18 18.81 -22.90 -4.10
C SER A 18 19.78 -23.40 -3.03
N VAL A 19 20.75 -24.24 -3.41
CA VAL A 19 21.83 -24.67 -2.52
C VAL A 19 22.71 -23.49 -2.10
N LYS A 20 23.08 -22.62 -3.04
CA LYS A 20 23.86 -21.41 -2.74
C LYS A 20 23.12 -20.52 -1.75
N GLN A 21 21.84 -20.22 -1.98
CA GLN A 21 21.03 -19.41 -1.07
C GLN A 21 20.97 -20.03 0.34
N GLU A 22 20.81 -21.35 0.42
CA GLU A 22 20.76 -22.05 1.70
C GLU A 22 22.10 -22.02 2.44
N VAL A 23 23.21 -22.17 1.71
CA VAL A 23 24.58 -22.02 2.26
C VAL A 23 24.80 -20.60 2.77
N GLU A 24 24.45 -19.60 1.99
CA GLU A 24 24.58 -18.19 2.35
C GLU A 24 23.74 -17.82 3.58
N ARG A 25 22.55 -18.41 3.71
CA ARG A 25 21.66 -18.19 4.86
C ARG A 25 22.17 -18.86 6.14
N HIS A 26 22.74 -20.07 6.06
CA HIS A 26 23.13 -20.85 7.24
C HIS A 26 24.57 -20.59 7.71
N PHE A 27 25.45 -20.23 6.78
CA PHE A 27 26.88 -20.10 7.01
C PHE A 27 27.41 -18.69 6.75
N GLU A 28 26.54 -17.69 6.76
CA GLU A 28 26.88 -16.27 6.55
C GLU A 28 28.14 -15.83 7.32
N ARG A 29 28.23 -16.14 8.62
CA ARG A 29 29.40 -15.81 9.46
C ARG A 29 30.66 -16.60 9.14
N LEU A 30 30.54 -17.80 8.55
CA LEU A 30 31.70 -18.52 8.04
C LEU A 30 32.17 -17.91 6.71
N LEU A 31 31.23 -17.56 5.83
CA LEU A 31 31.51 -16.94 4.52
C LEU A 31 32.18 -15.57 4.66
N ALA A 32 31.92 -14.84 5.75
CA ALA A 32 32.59 -13.58 6.06
C ALA A 32 34.09 -13.73 6.40
N ARG A 33 34.63 -14.95 6.53
CA ARG A 33 36.05 -15.17 6.85
C ARG A 33 36.91 -15.06 5.59
N PRO A 34 38.03 -14.29 5.61
CA PRO A 34 38.82 -14.01 4.41
C PRO A 34 39.47 -15.26 3.78
N ASN A 35 39.66 -16.32 4.57
CA ASN A 35 40.37 -17.54 4.15
C ASN A 35 39.42 -18.69 3.78
N LEU A 36 38.11 -18.42 3.67
CA LEU A 36 37.12 -19.42 3.28
C LEU A 36 36.42 -18.99 2.00
N VAL A 37 36.48 -19.84 0.98
CA VAL A 37 35.72 -19.68 -0.26
C VAL A 37 34.88 -20.94 -0.45
N ILE A 38 33.57 -20.76 -0.59
CA ILE A 38 32.63 -21.84 -0.89
C ILE A 38 32.06 -21.57 -2.28
N THR A 39 32.08 -22.59 -3.13
CA THR A 39 31.49 -22.56 -4.46
C THR A 39 30.52 -23.73 -4.62
N VAL A 40 29.38 -23.48 -5.23
CA VAL A 40 28.39 -24.49 -5.59
C VAL A 40 28.47 -24.71 -7.09
N SER A 41 28.54 -25.97 -7.53
CA SER A 41 28.60 -26.35 -8.94
C SER A 41 27.48 -27.32 -9.28
N GLN A 42 26.81 -27.08 -10.41
CA GLN A 42 25.81 -27.96 -11.00
C GLN A 42 26.29 -28.41 -12.37
N ASP A 43 25.99 -29.65 -12.77
CA ASP A 43 26.44 -30.20 -14.05
C ASP A 43 25.91 -29.36 -15.22
N GLY A 44 26.81 -28.94 -16.10
CA GLY A 44 26.50 -28.08 -17.25
C GLY A 44 26.50 -26.58 -16.96
N GLU A 45 26.62 -26.16 -15.70
CA GLU A 45 26.65 -24.75 -15.29
C GLU A 45 28.01 -24.34 -14.69
N PRO A 46 28.42 -23.07 -14.85
CA PRO A 46 29.62 -22.58 -14.18
C PRO A 46 29.43 -22.58 -12.66
N PRO A 47 30.49 -22.86 -11.87
CA PRO A 47 30.40 -22.80 -10.42
C PRO A 47 30.09 -21.38 -9.93
N VAL A 48 29.12 -21.27 -9.03
CA VAL A 48 28.71 -20.01 -8.42
C VAL A 48 29.36 -19.88 -7.04
N ARG A 49 29.94 -18.71 -6.75
CA ARG A 49 30.55 -18.41 -5.45
C ARG A 49 29.46 -18.00 -4.45
N CYS A 50 29.52 -18.53 -3.24
CA CYS A 50 28.70 -18.07 -2.13
C CYS A 50 29.34 -16.84 -1.48
N GLU A 51 28.54 -15.82 -1.19
CA GLU A 51 29.00 -14.58 -0.57
C GLU A 51 28.22 -14.27 0.71
N PRO A 52 28.85 -13.67 1.74
CA PRO A 52 28.12 -13.21 2.91
C PRO A 52 27.18 -12.06 2.53
N PHE A 53 26.07 -11.93 3.25
CA PHE A 53 25.15 -10.82 3.06
C PHE A 53 25.77 -9.50 3.54
N ASP A 54 25.71 -8.46 2.70
CA ASP A 54 26.24 -7.14 3.02
C ASP A 54 25.16 -6.24 3.65
N TYR A 55 25.13 -6.22 4.98
CA TYR A 55 24.23 -5.36 5.76
C TYR A 55 24.48 -3.86 5.57
N SER A 56 25.64 -3.45 5.05
CA SER A 56 25.95 -2.03 4.84
C SER A 56 25.17 -1.42 3.69
N GLN A 57 24.71 -2.24 2.73
CA GLN A 57 23.88 -1.78 1.60
C GLN A 57 22.42 -1.56 1.98
N VAL A 58 21.98 -2.06 3.15
CA VAL A 58 20.60 -1.92 3.57
C VAL A 58 20.43 -0.59 4.33
N PRO A 59 19.54 0.31 3.87
CA PRO A 59 19.26 1.56 4.57
C PRO A 59 18.56 1.27 5.90
N GLY A 60 18.98 1.96 6.95
CA GLY A 60 18.45 1.78 8.29
C GLY A 60 19.41 2.20 9.38
N GLU A 61 19.00 1.98 10.63
CA GLU A 61 19.77 2.29 11.83
C GLU A 61 20.53 1.06 12.32
N ASP A 62 21.85 1.20 12.53
CA ASP A 62 22.75 0.13 12.94
C ASP A 62 22.89 0.05 14.47
N PHE A 63 22.69 -1.14 15.02
CA PHE A 63 22.91 -1.50 16.42
C PHE A 63 24.14 -2.41 16.51
N GLN A 64 25.30 -1.91 16.09
CA GLN A 64 26.55 -2.67 16.09
C GLN A 64 27.37 -2.39 17.36
N ARG A 65 27.53 -3.40 18.23
CA ARG A 65 28.35 -3.31 19.44
C ARG A 65 28.80 -4.67 19.94
N THR A 66 29.90 -4.68 20.70
CA THR A 66 30.34 -5.87 21.44
C THR A 66 29.84 -5.78 22.88
N LEU A 67 29.03 -6.74 23.28
CA LEU A 67 28.62 -6.93 24.68
C LEU A 67 29.62 -7.86 25.37
N TYR A 68 29.77 -7.73 26.68
CA TYR A 68 30.68 -8.58 27.47
C TYR A 68 29.92 -9.29 28.57
N VAL A 69 29.74 -10.61 28.43
CA VAL A 69 29.08 -11.43 29.44
C VAL A 69 30.11 -11.94 30.43
N GLU A 70 30.04 -11.50 31.68
CA GLU A 70 30.91 -11.99 32.75
C GLU A 70 30.38 -13.29 33.36
N PHE A 71 31.19 -14.34 33.37
CA PHE A 71 30.86 -15.58 34.08
C PHE A 71 32.08 -16.30 34.62
N GLY A 72 32.11 -16.52 35.94
CA GLY A 72 33.19 -17.26 36.59
C GLY A 72 34.55 -16.53 36.54
N GLY A 73 34.54 -15.19 36.49
CA GLY A 73 35.74 -14.35 36.38
C GLY A 73 36.31 -14.23 34.97
N SER A 74 35.65 -14.81 33.95
CA SER A 74 35.99 -14.64 32.55
C SER A 74 34.97 -13.73 31.86
N LEU A 75 35.45 -12.83 30.99
CA LEU A 75 34.61 -12.03 30.09
C LEU A 75 34.50 -12.74 28.74
N TYR A 76 33.27 -12.94 28.28
CA TYR A 76 32.99 -13.52 26.99
C TYR A 76 32.39 -12.46 26.05
N PRO A 77 33.05 -12.14 24.92
CA PRO A 77 32.52 -11.17 23.98
C PRO A 77 31.35 -11.75 23.18
N VAL A 78 30.33 -10.94 22.99
CA VAL A 78 29.15 -11.22 22.15
C VAL A 78 29.07 -10.11 21.12
N GLU A 79 29.22 -10.46 19.85
CA GLU A 79 29.15 -9.48 18.75
C GLU A 79 27.69 -9.31 18.34
N VAL A 80 27.17 -8.10 18.48
CA VAL A 80 25.82 -7.72 18.04
C VAL A 80 25.98 -6.91 16.76
N HIS A 81 25.32 -7.37 15.70
CA HIS A 81 25.19 -6.68 14.42
C HIS A 81 23.73 -6.75 14.02
N LEU A 82 22.90 -5.92 14.65
CA LEU A 82 21.49 -5.78 14.30
C LEU A 82 21.30 -4.48 13.54
N LYS A 83 20.32 -4.46 12.63
CA LYS A 83 19.91 -3.26 11.92
C LYS A 83 18.40 -3.22 11.83
N VAL A 84 17.85 -2.03 12.08
CA VAL A 84 16.44 -1.74 11.81
C VAL A 84 16.36 -1.08 10.43
N SER A 85 15.87 -1.82 9.44
CA SER A 85 15.80 -1.37 8.06
C SER A 85 14.52 -0.60 7.75
N GLU A 86 14.61 0.36 6.83
CA GLU A 86 13.42 1.06 6.32
C GLU A 86 12.58 0.17 5.40
N LEU A 87 13.21 -0.83 4.78
CA LEU A 87 12.58 -1.80 3.88
C LEU A 87 12.64 -3.20 4.48
N GLU A 88 11.60 -4.00 4.28
CA GLU A 88 11.64 -5.42 4.63
C GLU A 88 12.63 -6.16 3.72
N VAL A 89 13.48 -6.98 4.32
CA VAL A 89 14.43 -7.83 3.59
C VAL A 89 14.06 -9.30 3.85
N PRO A 90 13.37 -9.97 2.89
CA PRO A 90 12.90 -11.33 3.07
C PRO A 90 14.03 -12.29 3.45
N GLY A 91 13.76 -13.16 4.42
CA GLY A 91 14.71 -14.18 4.83
C GLY A 91 15.98 -13.64 5.51
N ARG A 92 16.00 -12.37 5.97
CA ARG A 92 17.13 -11.78 6.72
C ARG A 92 16.78 -11.34 8.14
N THR A 93 15.74 -11.90 8.73
CA THR A 93 15.36 -11.70 10.13
C THR A 93 16.53 -11.92 11.12
N ALA A 94 16.48 -11.21 12.25
CA ALA A 94 17.51 -11.28 13.27
C ALA A 94 17.72 -12.70 13.82
N ARG A 95 18.98 -13.13 13.94
CA ARG A 95 19.37 -14.51 14.30
C ARG A 95 20.46 -14.59 15.35
N PHE A 96 20.48 -15.71 16.06
CA PHE A 96 21.64 -16.09 16.85
C PHE A 96 22.59 -16.99 16.06
N PHE A 97 23.89 -16.74 16.23
CA PHE A 97 24.98 -17.58 15.76
C PHE A 97 25.85 -18.00 16.95
N ALA A 98 26.40 -19.20 16.88
CA ALA A 98 27.42 -19.67 17.80
C ALA A 98 28.61 -20.26 17.03
N ARG A 99 29.78 -19.66 17.19
CA ARG A 99 31.05 -20.02 16.53
C ARG A 99 30.94 -20.02 15.01
N GLY A 100 30.19 -19.06 14.46
CA GLY A 100 29.94 -18.91 13.02
C GLY A 100 28.83 -19.81 12.47
N ARG A 101 28.17 -20.61 13.30
CA ARG A 101 27.05 -21.46 12.88
C ARG A 101 25.72 -20.85 13.31
N ARG A 102 24.75 -20.80 12.40
CA ARG A 102 23.37 -20.40 12.70
C ARG A 102 22.76 -21.33 13.76
N ILE A 103 22.16 -20.74 14.78
CA ILE A 103 21.29 -21.41 15.75
C ILE A 103 19.87 -21.33 15.21
N ASN A 104 19.17 -20.23 15.49
CA ASN A 104 17.87 -19.97 14.91
C ASN A 104 17.55 -18.46 14.89
N GLU A 105 16.40 -18.11 14.34
CA GLU A 105 15.81 -16.77 14.40
C GLU A 105 15.49 -16.43 15.86
N ILE A 106 15.75 -15.18 16.27
CA ILE A 106 15.62 -14.79 17.68
C ILE A 106 14.17 -14.96 18.17
N SER A 107 13.20 -14.65 17.30
CA SER A 107 11.75 -14.86 17.50
C SER A 107 11.37 -16.32 17.76
N GLU A 108 12.15 -17.29 17.29
CA GLU A 108 11.87 -18.72 17.44
C GLU A 108 12.52 -19.33 18.68
N ILE A 109 13.51 -18.65 19.28
CA ILE A 109 14.16 -19.11 20.51
C ILE A 109 13.22 -18.87 21.70
N LYS A 110 12.36 -19.86 21.98
CA LYS A 110 11.33 -19.80 23.03
C LYS A 110 11.89 -19.39 24.38
N SER A 111 13.09 -19.85 24.75
CA SER A 111 13.65 -19.52 26.05
C SER A 111 14.11 -18.06 26.17
N PHE A 112 14.50 -17.43 25.06
CA PHE A 112 14.80 -15.99 24.98
C PHE A 112 13.51 -15.16 24.98
N ILE A 113 12.56 -15.50 24.10
CA ILE A 113 11.29 -14.75 23.94
C ILE A 113 10.45 -14.75 25.21
N ARG A 114 10.54 -15.79 26.05
CA ARG A 114 9.85 -15.80 27.36
C ARG A 114 10.35 -14.73 28.33
N ARG A 115 11.58 -14.23 28.15
CA ARG A 115 12.19 -13.19 29.00
C ARG A 115 12.05 -11.80 28.43
N SER A 116 11.95 -11.69 27.11
CA SER A 116 11.72 -10.46 26.39
C SER A 116 10.40 -9.79 26.80
N SER A 117 10.44 -8.48 27.03
CA SER A 117 9.24 -7.70 27.38
C SER A 117 8.35 -7.49 26.15
N HIS A 118 8.97 -7.33 24.98
CA HIS A 118 8.28 -7.00 23.72
C HIS A 118 8.09 -8.20 22.78
N ARG A 119 8.68 -9.35 23.12
CA ARG A 119 8.57 -10.64 22.45
C ARG A 119 8.77 -10.52 20.94
N THR A 120 7.86 -11.10 20.16
CA THR A 120 7.86 -11.07 18.69
C THR A 120 7.57 -9.69 18.12
N GLY A 121 7.09 -8.73 18.92
CA GLY A 121 6.87 -7.35 18.46
C GLY A 121 8.19 -6.64 18.10
N VAL A 122 9.30 -7.03 18.73
CA VAL A 122 10.65 -6.53 18.40
C VAL A 122 11.44 -7.62 17.68
N TRP A 123 11.62 -8.77 18.33
CA TRP A 123 12.56 -9.79 17.88
C TRP A 123 12.08 -10.64 16.70
N GLY A 124 10.82 -10.49 16.31
CA GLY A 124 10.22 -11.08 15.11
C GLY A 124 9.68 -10.03 14.15
N HIS A 125 10.17 -8.79 14.25
CA HIS A 125 9.75 -7.72 13.37
C HIS A 125 10.42 -7.86 11.99
N PRO A 126 9.70 -7.66 10.87
CA PRO A 126 10.24 -7.85 9.51
C PRO A 126 11.38 -6.88 9.18
N HIS A 127 11.32 -5.68 9.75
CA HIS A 127 12.37 -4.67 9.62
C HIS A 127 13.57 -4.87 10.56
N LEU A 128 13.55 -5.85 11.48
CA LEU A 128 14.70 -6.15 12.32
C LEU A 128 15.51 -7.30 11.72
N LEU A 129 16.69 -6.97 11.23
CA LEU A 129 17.59 -7.90 10.57
C LEU A 129 18.97 -7.93 11.22
N GLY A 130 19.78 -8.93 10.84
CA GLY A 130 21.15 -9.07 11.33
C GLY A 130 21.38 -10.30 12.20
N TYR A 131 22.42 -10.25 13.01
CA TYR A 131 22.83 -11.38 13.83
C TYR A 131 23.43 -10.99 15.19
N ILE A 132 23.39 -11.95 16.10
CA ILE A 132 24.12 -11.92 17.37
C ILE A 132 25.01 -13.16 17.44
N GLU A 133 26.33 -12.98 17.44
CA GLU A 133 27.31 -14.05 17.58
C GLU A 133 27.68 -14.21 19.06
N VAL A 134 27.23 -15.31 19.66
CA VAL A 134 27.37 -15.58 21.09
C VAL A 134 28.70 -16.27 21.46
N GLY A 135 29.50 -16.66 20.46
CA GLY A 135 30.82 -17.24 20.65
C GLY A 135 30.82 -18.50 21.50
N GLU A 136 31.51 -18.46 22.64
CA GLU A 136 31.65 -19.60 23.56
C GLU A 136 30.86 -19.44 24.88
N VAL A 137 30.07 -18.36 25.02
CA VAL A 137 29.31 -18.07 26.25
C VAL A 137 28.39 -19.23 26.58
N VAL A 138 27.64 -19.70 25.58
CA VAL A 138 26.62 -20.73 25.69
C VAL A 138 26.84 -21.83 24.67
N ARG A 139 26.31 -23.02 24.97
CA ARG A 139 26.28 -24.14 24.02
C ARG A 139 24.87 -24.27 23.45
N PRO A 140 24.72 -24.47 22.13
CA PRO A 140 23.42 -24.75 21.55
C PRO A 140 22.97 -26.16 21.92
N VAL A 141 21.66 -26.36 22.00
CA VAL A 141 21.09 -27.72 22.10
C VAL A 141 21.33 -28.50 20.81
N ILE A 142 21.16 -29.83 20.84
CA ILE A 142 21.43 -30.72 19.69
C ILE A 142 20.63 -30.30 18.44
N THR A 143 19.36 -29.93 18.63
CA THR A 143 18.42 -29.48 17.61
C THR A 143 18.74 -28.08 17.07
N ARG A 144 19.59 -27.31 17.77
CA ARG A 144 20.01 -25.93 17.43
C ARG A 144 18.88 -24.90 17.36
N ASP A 145 17.74 -25.18 17.97
CA ASP A 145 16.62 -24.25 18.10
C ASP A 145 16.68 -23.42 19.39
N ASP A 146 17.60 -23.74 20.31
CA ASP A 146 17.76 -23.07 21.60
C ASP A 146 19.20 -23.24 22.15
N PHE A 147 19.43 -22.69 23.34
CA PHE A 147 20.67 -22.85 24.10
C PHE A 147 20.46 -23.69 25.37
N ASP A 148 21.51 -24.40 25.76
CA ASP A 148 21.55 -25.20 26.98
C ASP A 148 21.12 -24.37 28.20
N ARG A 149 20.27 -24.97 29.04
CA ARG A 149 19.77 -24.31 30.25
C ARG A 149 20.91 -24.12 31.24
N GLY A 150 21.18 -22.87 31.61
CA GLY A 150 22.17 -22.56 32.63
C GLY A 150 22.27 -21.07 32.92
N LYS A 151 23.04 -20.72 33.96
CA LYS A 151 23.27 -19.33 34.39
C LYS A 151 23.86 -18.46 33.28
N ARG A 152 24.78 -19.01 32.47
CA ARG A 152 25.40 -18.31 31.33
C ARG A 152 24.38 -17.82 30.31
N ARG A 153 23.37 -18.65 30.02
CA ARG A 153 22.28 -18.29 29.10
C ARG A 153 21.44 -17.15 29.67
N THR A 154 21.15 -17.19 30.96
CA THR A 154 20.42 -16.11 31.63
C THR A 154 21.17 -14.78 31.51
N LEU A 155 22.47 -14.76 31.83
CA LEU A 155 23.29 -13.54 31.73
C LEU A 155 23.38 -13.03 30.28
N LEU A 156 23.63 -13.92 29.31
CA LEU A 156 23.61 -13.56 27.89
C LEU A 156 22.31 -12.88 27.49
N TYR A 157 21.17 -13.43 27.92
CA TYR A 157 19.88 -12.87 27.58
C TYR A 157 19.64 -11.51 28.23
N ASP A 158 20.11 -11.30 29.47
CA ASP A 158 19.96 -10.01 30.14
C ASP A 158 20.71 -8.91 29.39
N GLU A 159 21.97 -9.15 29.02
CA GLU A 159 22.79 -8.20 28.25
C GLU A 159 22.20 -7.88 26.86
N VAL A 160 21.62 -8.88 26.18
CA VAL A 160 20.99 -8.67 24.87
C VAL A 160 19.66 -7.91 25.00
N LEU A 161 18.91 -8.15 26.08
CA LEU A 161 17.61 -7.50 26.31
C LEU A 161 17.75 -6.03 26.71
N ASP A 162 18.91 -5.58 27.18
CA ASP A 162 19.18 -4.16 27.42
C ASP A 162 19.07 -3.32 26.14
N LEU A 163 19.24 -3.94 24.96
CA LEU A 163 19.10 -3.27 23.67
C LEU A 163 17.64 -3.16 23.20
N GLU A 164 16.73 -3.90 23.82
CA GLU A 164 15.38 -4.12 23.31
C GLU A 164 14.57 -2.81 23.20
N ASN A 165 14.70 -1.92 24.19
CA ASN A 165 13.96 -0.66 24.20
C ASN A 165 14.43 0.29 23.09
N GLU A 166 15.74 0.36 22.87
CA GLU A 166 16.36 1.20 21.83
C GLU A 166 15.95 0.73 20.42
N ILE A 167 15.96 -0.59 20.20
CA ILE A 167 15.48 -1.20 18.96
C ILE A 167 14.00 -0.91 18.78
N ARG A 168 13.20 -1.06 19.84
CA ARG A 168 11.76 -0.80 19.79
C ARG A 168 11.43 0.63 19.39
N GLU A 169 12.06 1.62 20.01
CA GLU A 169 11.84 3.04 19.68
C GLU A 169 12.13 3.33 18.21
N THR A 170 13.13 2.66 17.64
CA THR A 170 13.48 2.79 16.22
C THR A 170 12.49 2.08 15.31
N LEU A 171 12.02 0.89 15.69
CA LEU A 171 10.95 0.19 14.98
C LEU A 171 9.64 0.99 15.00
N ASP A 172 9.30 1.61 16.13
CA ASP A 172 8.11 2.45 16.26
C ASP A 172 8.17 3.66 15.30
N ARG A 173 9.35 4.28 15.12
CA ARG A 173 9.58 5.34 14.12
C ARG A 173 9.38 4.85 12.68
N VAL A 174 9.92 3.68 12.34
CA VAL A 174 9.75 3.08 11.00
C VAL A 174 8.28 2.78 10.74
N ASN A 175 7.58 2.19 11.71
CA ASN A 175 6.15 1.89 11.61
C ASN A 175 5.29 3.15 11.46
N GLU A 176 5.65 4.25 12.11
CA GLU A 176 4.96 5.54 11.97
C GLU A 176 5.15 6.15 10.58
N ALA A 177 6.39 6.20 10.08
CA ALA A 177 6.68 6.67 8.73
C ALA A 177 5.96 5.83 7.66
N HIS A 178 5.94 4.52 7.88
CA HIS A 178 5.24 3.59 7.01
C HIS A 178 3.73 3.82 7.07
N ARG A 179 3.14 3.99 8.27
CA ARG A 179 1.73 4.31 8.45
C ARG A 179 1.33 5.58 7.73
N ASP A 180 2.13 6.64 7.78
CA ASP A 180 1.84 7.89 7.08
C ASP A 180 1.83 7.68 5.56
N THR A 181 2.81 6.95 5.03
CA THR A 181 2.87 6.58 3.61
C THR A 181 1.64 5.78 3.19
N THR A 182 1.25 4.81 3.99
CA THR A 182 0.08 3.96 3.76
C THR A 182 -1.24 4.76 3.84
N LEU A 183 -1.35 5.73 4.74
CA LEU A 183 -2.50 6.62 4.81
C LEU A 183 -2.60 7.54 3.59
N ASN A 184 -1.48 8.12 3.14
CA ASN A 184 -1.45 8.92 1.91
C ASN A 184 -1.93 8.12 0.70
N ARG A 185 -1.52 6.85 0.59
CA ARG A 185 -1.99 5.97 -0.47
C ARG A 185 -3.50 5.71 -0.38
N LEU A 186 -4.03 5.54 0.83
CA LEU A 186 -5.46 5.43 1.05
C LEU A 186 -6.21 6.73 0.69
N GLU A 187 -5.63 7.91 0.90
CA GLU A 187 -6.19 9.18 0.43
C GLU A 187 -6.36 9.18 -1.08
N ASP A 188 -5.34 8.74 -1.82
CA ASP A 188 -5.38 8.68 -3.28
C ASP A 188 -6.50 7.75 -3.77
N VAL A 189 -6.59 6.55 -3.19
CA VAL A 189 -7.66 5.59 -3.52
C VAL A 189 -9.04 6.18 -3.22
N LEU A 190 -9.23 6.78 -2.04
CA LEU A 190 -10.49 7.44 -1.69
C LEU A 190 -10.83 8.57 -2.64
N ARG A 191 -9.84 9.38 -3.04
CA ARG A 191 -10.01 10.50 -3.95
C ARG A 191 -10.45 10.04 -5.34
N ASP A 192 -9.87 8.96 -5.84
CA ASP A 192 -10.20 8.41 -7.16
C ASP A 192 -11.58 7.75 -7.15
N VAL A 193 -11.88 6.90 -6.16
CA VAL A 193 -13.22 6.29 -6.01
C VAL A 193 -14.30 7.37 -5.87
N LEU A 194 -14.06 8.40 -5.04
CA LEU A 194 -15.01 9.48 -4.87
C LEU A 194 -15.20 10.30 -6.15
N ARG A 195 -14.14 10.50 -6.96
CA ARG A 195 -14.23 11.22 -8.23
C ARG A 195 -15.15 10.49 -9.21
N ASP A 196 -15.04 9.17 -9.28
CA ASP A 196 -15.84 8.35 -10.18
C ASP A 196 -17.32 8.38 -9.76
N LEU A 197 -17.61 8.14 -8.48
CA LEU A 197 -18.98 8.21 -7.95
C LEU A 197 -19.58 9.62 -8.07
N ALA A 198 -18.77 10.67 -7.87
CA ALA A 198 -19.23 12.04 -8.05
C ALA A 198 -19.57 12.36 -9.50
N ARG A 199 -18.89 11.73 -10.47
CA ARG A 199 -19.22 11.85 -11.89
C ARG A 199 -20.54 11.17 -12.21
N GLU A 200 -20.78 9.98 -11.67
CA GLU A 200 -22.06 9.26 -11.81
C GLU A 200 -23.22 10.08 -11.26
N ASP A 201 -23.11 10.58 -10.02
CA ASP A 201 -24.16 11.40 -9.40
C ASP A 201 -24.48 12.66 -10.22
N ARG A 202 -23.48 13.28 -10.85
CA ARG A 202 -23.70 14.43 -11.76
C ARG A 202 -24.44 14.03 -13.02
N LEU A 203 -24.14 12.86 -13.58
CA LEU A 203 -24.83 12.33 -14.76
C LEU A 203 -26.29 12.01 -14.43
N LEU A 204 -26.54 11.37 -13.28
CA LEU A 204 -27.90 11.12 -12.78
C LEU A 204 -28.66 12.43 -12.61
N LEU A 205 -28.08 13.41 -11.91
CA LEU A 205 -28.69 14.73 -11.74
C LEU A 205 -29.00 15.40 -13.08
N ARG A 206 -28.08 15.34 -14.06
CA ARG A 206 -28.29 15.92 -15.39
C ARG A 206 -29.42 15.20 -16.15
N SER A 207 -29.50 13.87 -16.05
CA SER A 207 -30.56 13.09 -16.70
C SER A 207 -31.94 13.46 -16.13
N GLU A 208 -32.08 13.56 -14.82
CA GLU A 208 -33.33 13.97 -14.17
C GLU A 208 -33.76 15.39 -14.55
N LEU A 209 -32.82 16.34 -14.62
CA LEU A 209 -33.10 17.71 -15.06
C LEU A 209 -33.54 17.77 -16.53
N THR A 210 -33.05 16.86 -17.36
CA THR A 210 -33.44 16.79 -18.78
C THR A 210 -34.84 16.17 -18.92
N SER A 211 -35.14 15.10 -18.18
CA SER A 211 -36.46 14.44 -18.18
C SER A 211 -37.57 15.31 -17.57
N GLY A 212 -37.25 16.19 -16.61
CA GLY A 212 -38.20 17.14 -16.03
C GLY A 212 -38.59 18.31 -16.95
N ARG A 213 -37.95 18.47 -18.12
CA ARG A 213 -38.19 19.59 -19.03
C ARG A 213 -39.14 19.27 -20.19
N GLU A 214 -39.70 18.06 -20.27
CA GLU A 214 -40.57 17.66 -21.39
C GLU A 214 -42.08 17.86 -21.17
N THR A 215 -42.50 18.56 -20.11
CA THR A 215 -43.92 18.96 -19.96
C THR A 215 -44.05 20.43 -19.57
N GLY A 216 -43.69 21.31 -20.51
CA GLY A 216 -43.86 22.76 -20.30
C GLY A 216 -43.66 23.60 -21.55
N ALA A 217 -44.73 23.78 -22.31
CA ALA A 217 -44.96 24.85 -23.28
C ALA A 217 -43.94 24.97 -24.43
N SER A 218 -44.30 24.35 -25.57
CA SER A 218 -44.03 24.94 -26.88
C SER A 218 -44.65 26.33 -26.92
N VAL A 219 -43.86 27.35 -26.64
CA VAL A 219 -44.23 28.74 -26.87
C VAL A 219 -44.19 28.95 -28.38
N SER A 220 -45.39 29.04 -28.94
CA SER A 220 -45.67 29.57 -30.27
C SER A 220 -44.98 30.93 -30.44
N GLY A 221 -43.97 30.97 -31.30
CA GLY A 221 -43.32 32.19 -31.79
C GLY A 221 -43.09 32.02 -33.28
N GLY A 222 -43.98 32.59 -34.09
CA GLY A 222 -44.01 32.43 -35.54
C GLY A 222 -42.85 33.09 -36.28
N GLY A 223 -42.55 32.54 -37.46
CA GLY A 223 -41.56 33.11 -38.37
C GLY A 223 -41.55 32.36 -39.71
N SER A 224 -42.39 32.85 -40.62
CA SER A 224 -42.30 32.78 -42.08
C SER A 224 -42.43 31.44 -42.84
N ARG A 225 -43.41 31.47 -43.73
CA ARG A 225 -43.61 30.62 -44.90
C ARG A 225 -42.50 30.86 -45.93
N ASP A 226 -41.88 29.78 -46.38
CA ASP A 226 -41.51 29.47 -47.77
C ASP A 226 -41.02 28.02 -47.70
N GLY A 227 -41.55 27.01 -48.39
CA GLY A 227 -42.02 27.00 -49.77
C GLY A 227 -40.94 26.36 -50.64
N SER A 228 -40.87 25.01 -50.66
CA SER A 228 -40.27 24.15 -51.72
C SER A 228 -40.00 22.76 -51.09
N ASP A 229 -40.84 21.75 -51.35
CA ASP A 229 -40.85 20.82 -52.49
C ASP A 229 -39.92 19.61 -52.29
N GLY A 230 -40.49 18.40 -52.49
CA GLY A 230 -39.75 17.19 -52.82
C GLY A 230 -39.59 16.14 -51.72
N GLY A 231 -40.47 15.13 -51.72
CA GLY A 231 -40.20 13.80 -51.11
C GLY A 231 -39.15 12.99 -51.91
N PRO A 232 -39.04 11.65 -51.76
CA PRO A 232 -39.94 10.71 -51.08
C PRO A 232 -39.27 9.76 -50.06
N GLU A 233 -40.11 8.98 -49.37
CA GLU A 233 -39.77 7.78 -48.58
C GLU A 233 -38.95 6.76 -49.37
N PRO A 234 -38.26 5.83 -48.68
CA PRO A 234 -38.84 4.48 -48.59
C PRO A 234 -38.66 3.76 -47.24
N GLU A 235 -39.66 2.94 -46.94
CA GLU A 235 -39.66 1.83 -45.97
C GLU A 235 -38.97 0.56 -46.56
N PRO A 236 -38.74 -0.51 -45.76
CA PRO A 236 -37.51 -1.28 -45.66
C PRO A 236 -37.51 -2.59 -46.46
N THR A 237 -36.33 -3.22 -46.62
CA THR A 237 -36.13 -4.69 -46.62
C THR A 237 -34.67 -5.08 -46.92
N GLY A 238 -34.21 -6.15 -46.28
CA GLY A 238 -33.51 -7.23 -47.00
C GLY A 238 -31.98 -7.32 -46.92
N GLU A 239 -31.51 -8.22 -46.04
CA GLU A 239 -30.49 -9.27 -46.28
C GLU A 239 -29.29 -9.05 -47.23
N GLY A 240 -28.09 -9.31 -46.68
CA GLY A 240 -27.23 -10.38 -47.21
C GLY A 240 -26.00 -10.00 -48.04
N GLY A 241 -24.84 -10.54 -47.62
CA GLY A 241 -23.59 -10.63 -48.39
C GLY A 241 -22.62 -9.48 -48.07
N GLY A 242 -21.42 -9.66 -47.51
CA GLY A 242 -20.46 -10.74 -47.74
C GLY A 242 -19.50 -10.33 -48.87
N SER A 243 -18.40 -9.65 -48.55
CA SER A 243 -17.18 -9.73 -49.36
C SER A 243 -15.97 -9.24 -48.57
N PHE A 244 -14.94 -10.08 -48.62
CA PHE A 244 -13.57 -9.86 -48.20
C PHE A 244 -12.93 -8.66 -48.92
N GLY A 245 -11.95 -8.05 -48.26
CA GLY A 245 -11.06 -7.05 -48.85
C GLY A 245 -9.89 -6.74 -47.93
N ASP A 246 -8.88 -7.61 -47.94
CA ASP A 246 -7.51 -7.32 -47.52
C ASP A 246 -6.95 -6.10 -48.30
N GLY A 247 -6.17 -5.26 -47.60
CA GLY A 247 -5.55 -4.09 -48.19
C GLY A 247 -4.52 -3.45 -47.26
N ASP A 248 -3.37 -4.11 -47.15
CA ASP A 248 -2.09 -3.53 -46.72
C ASP A 248 -1.70 -2.28 -47.54
N GLY A 249 -0.97 -1.37 -46.91
CA GLY A 249 -0.20 -0.32 -47.57
C GLY A 249 -0.34 1.03 -46.88
N ALA A 250 0.56 1.37 -45.95
CA ALA A 250 1.88 1.96 -46.21
C ALA A 250 1.85 3.49 -46.04
N GLU A 251 2.55 3.90 -44.98
CA GLU A 251 3.40 5.09 -44.83
C GLU A 251 3.53 5.98 -46.09
N ASP A 252 3.25 7.28 -45.95
CA ASP A 252 4.21 8.29 -46.39
C ASP A 252 4.05 9.58 -45.58
N ASP A 253 5.20 10.02 -45.08
CA ASP A 253 5.47 11.35 -44.56
C ASP A 253 5.13 12.42 -45.61
N ARG A 254 4.57 13.55 -45.15
CA ARG A 254 5.04 14.91 -45.50
C ARG A 254 4.15 16.00 -44.91
N ASP A 255 4.72 16.70 -43.94
CA ASP A 255 4.57 18.15 -43.81
C ASP A 255 5.15 18.82 -45.08
N PRO A 256 4.50 19.84 -45.66
CA PRO A 256 4.95 21.18 -45.29
C PRO A 256 3.83 22.24 -45.24
N SER A 257 4.06 23.18 -44.33
CA SER A 257 3.51 24.53 -44.27
C SER A 257 3.09 25.12 -45.62
N SER A 258 1.88 25.65 -45.68
CA SER A 258 1.61 26.86 -46.46
C SER A 258 0.58 27.72 -45.74
N GLY A 259 0.98 28.96 -45.48
CA GLY A 259 0.13 29.98 -44.89
C GLY A 259 -0.94 30.44 -45.87
N GLY A 260 -2.13 30.65 -45.34
CA GLY A 260 -3.23 31.34 -46.00
C GLY A 260 -3.94 32.19 -44.97
N THR A 261 -3.61 33.48 -44.95
CA THR A 261 -4.27 34.52 -44.18
C THR A 261 -5.52 34.94 -44.94
N GLU A 262 -6.72 34.63 -44.45
CA GLU A 262 -7.92 35.37 -44.85
C GLU A 262 -8.80 35.71 -43.65
N THR A 263 -8.87 37.02 -43.46
CA THR A 263 -9.76 37.79 -42.60
C THR A 263 -11.22 37.60 -43.03
N GLY A 264 -12.02 37.02 -42.14
CA GLY A 264 -13.48 37.05 -42.22
C GLY A 264 -14.05 37.68 -40.95
N ALA A 265 -14.27 38.99 -40.98
CA ALA A 265 -15.03 39.69 -39.96
C ALA A 265 -16.51 39.31 -40.08
N ALA A 266 -17.06 38.69 -39.04
CA ALA A 266 -18.49 38.60 -38.82
C ALA A 266 -18.77 39.00 -37.37
N GLU A 267 -19.25 40.23 -37.22
CA GLU A 267 -19.85 40.78 -36.01
C GLU A 267 -21.13 40.00 -35.65
N GLY A 268 -21.45 39.93 -34.37
CA GLY A 268 -22.83 39.77 -33.91
C GLY A 268 -23.16 38.45 -33.20
N GLY A 269 -22.44 38.12 -32.14
CA GLY A 269 -22.90 37.14 -31.14
C GLY A 269 -22.56 37.64 -29.75
N SER A 270 -23.54 38.23 -29.05
CA SER A 270 -23.40 38.66 -27.67
C SER A 270 -23.26 37.43 -26.75
N ASN A 271 -22.03 36.94 -26.59
CA ASN A 271 -21.70 36.07 -25.48
C ASN A 271 -21.76 36.92 -24.21
N ILE A 272 -22.73 36.62 -23.35
CA ILE A 272 -22.75 37.07 -21.96
C ILE A 272 -21.53 36.42 -21.30
N ILE A 273 -20.42 37.16 -21.30
CA ILE A 273 -19.25 36.86 -20.48
C ILE A 273 -19.62 37.36 -19.09
N ASP A 274 -20.13 36.43 -18.26
CA ASP A 274 -20.17 36.62 -16.81
C ASP A 274 -18.73 36.78 -16.33
N ASP A 275 -18.41 37.99 -15.90
CA ASP A 275 -17.10 38.40 -15.37
C ASP A 275 -16.88 37.78 -14.00
N ALA A 276 -16.69 36.45 -13.97
CA ALA A 276 -16.25 35.72 -12.79
C ALA A 276 -14.71 35.80 -12.73
N THR A 277 -14.21 36.55 -11.75
CA THR A 277 -12.79 36.70 -11.43
C THR A 277 -12.00 35.38 -11.56
N GLN A 278 -10.75 35.44 -12.07
CA GLN A 278 -9.86 34.28 -12.27
C GLN A 278 -9.76 33.34 -11.05
N ALA A 279 -9.91 33.87 -9.84
CA ALA A 279 -9.95 33.09 -8.59
C ALA A 279 -11.16 32.16 -8.48
N GLU A 280 -12.33 32.54 -9.00
CA GLU A 280 -13.52 31.67 -9.09
C GLU A 280 -13.38 30.64 -10.22
N GLY A 281 -12.69 31.00 -11.30
CA GLY A 281 -12.34 30.08 -12.40
C GLY A 281 -11.42 28.95 -11.96
N GLU A 282 -10.43 29.23 -11.10
CA GLU A 282 -9.57 28.20 -10.50
C GLU A 282 -10.31 27.31 -9.49
N ARG A 283 -11.21 27.90 -8.69
CA ARG A 283 -12.09 27.13 -7.78
C ARG A 283 -13.06 26.22 -8.55
N ARG A 284 -13.53 26.62 -9.74
CA ARG A 284 -14.39 25.77 -10.59
C ARG A 284 -13.64 24.59 -11.22
N LYS A 285 -12.32 24.67 -11.42
CA LYS A 285 -11.53 23.61 -12.08
C LYS A 285 -11.12 22.45 -11.18
N ARG A 286 -11.09 22.61 -9.85
CA ARG A 286 -10.93 21.48 -8.93
C ARG A 286 -12.29 20.84 -8.66
N ALA A 287 -12.79 20.10 -9.65
CA ALA A 287 -14.10 19.45 -9.57
C ALA A 287 -14.13 18.19 -8.67
N GLY A 288 -13.17 18.01 -7.78
CA GLY A 288 -13.08 16.88 -6.85
C GLY A 288 -12.93 17.37 -5.42
N PHE A 289 -13.55 16.64 -4.50
CA PHE A 289 -13.25 16.77 -3.08
C PHE A 289 -11.85 16.23 -2.83
N ASP A 290 -11.04 16.98 -2.10
CA ASP A 290 -9.79 16.44 -1.58
C ASP A 290 -10.08 15.74 -0.25
N ILE A 291 -9.33 14.68 0.06
CA ILE A 291 -9.48 13.92 1.31
C ILE A 291 -8.11 13.87 1.96
N LYS A 292 -8.06 14.15 3.26
CA LYS A 292 -6.82 14.16 4.04
C LYS A 292 -7.01 13.49 5.39
N PHE A 293 -6.03 12.72 5.83
CA PHE A 293 -5.93 12.20 7.19
C PHE A 293 -5.10 13.16 8.03
N ALA A 294 -5.62 13.57 9.18
CA ALA A 294 -4.89 14.47 10.07
C ALA A 294 -5.28 14.23 11.54
N ASN A 295 -4.35 14.53 12.44
CA ASN A 295 -4.65 14.64 13.86
C ASN A 295 -5.34 16.00 14.12
N LEU A 296 -6.67 16.00 14.14
CA LEU A 296 -7.43 17.23 14.40
C LEU A 296 -7.58 17.44 15.92
N PRO A 297 -7.31 18.65 16.43
CA PRO A 297 -7.56 18.96 17.84
C PRO A 297 -9.08 18.94 18.14
N PRO A 298 -9.45 18.86 19.43
CA PRO A 298 -10.83 19.10 19.85
C PRO A 298 -11.33 20.47 19.34
N ASP A 299 -12.62 20.57 19.06
CA ASP A 299 -13.22 21.84 18.67
C ASP A 299 -13.32 22.82 19.87
N THR A 300 -13.89 24.00 19.64
CA THR A 300 -14.06 25.05 20.67
C THR A 300 -14.90 24.61 21.86
N GLU A 301 -15.70 23.55 21.70
CA GLU A 301 -16.52 22.95 22.77
C GLU A 301 -15.78 21.79 23.47
N GLY A 302 -14.53 21.52 23.09
CA GLY A 302 -13.73 20.41 23.59
C GLY A 302 -14.14 19.07 23.00
N VAL A 303 -14.98 19.03 21.97
CA VAL A 303 -15.46 17.80 21.34
C VAL A 303 -14.53 17.41 20.20
N LEU A 304 -14.03 16.18 20.26
CA LEU A 304 -13.22 15.63 19.19
C LEU A 304 -14.12 15.16 18.05
N ARG A 305 -14.05 15.83 16.90
CA ARG A 305 -14.87 15.45 15.73
C ARG A 305 -14.20 14.35 14.91
N ARG A 306 -15.02 13.49 14.30
CA ARG A 306 -14.57 12.41 13.39
C ARG A 306 -13.98 12.95 12.10
N SER A 307 -14.51 14.06 11.61
CA SER A 307 -14.05 14.72 10.40
C SER A 307 -14.48 16.18 10.37
N LYS A 308 -13.85 16.96 9.48
CA LYS A 308 -14.16 18.37 9.25
C LYS A 308 -13.95 18.72 7.78
N LEU A 309 -14.86 19.49 7.19
CA LEU A 309 -14.68 20.08 5.87
C LEU A 309 -13.98 21.45 6.03
N VAL A 310 -12.83 21.64 5.37
CA VAL A 310 -12.09 22.91 5.36
C VAL A 310 -11.56 23.15 3.94
N ASP A 311 -11.89 24.30 3.35
CA ASP A 311 -11.44 24.73 2.02
C ASP A 311 -11.67 23.69 0.90
N GLY A 312 -12.81 22.99 0.95
CA GLY A 312 -13.15 21.96 -0.04
C GLY A 312 -12.42 20.63 0.14
N ALA A 313 -11.66 20.47 1.23
CA ALA A 313 -11.03 19.22 1.61
C ALA A 313 -11.71 18.61 2.85
N ILE A 314 -11.98 17.32 2.80
CA ILE A 314 -12.52 16.53 3.92
C ILE A 314 -11.33 16.01 4.74
N TYR A 315 -11.15 16.55 5.93
CA TYR A 315 -10.15 16.08 6.89
C TYR A 315 -10.77 15.00 7.78
N ILE A 316 -10.20 13.80 7.77
CA ILE A 316 -10.58 12.67 8.61
C ILE A 316 -9.65 12.65 9.83
N ASN A 317 -10.24 12.64 11.03
CA ASN A 317 -9.48 12.73 12.27
C ASN A 317 -8.90 11.39 12.69
N THR A 318 -7.60 11.21 12.51
CA THR A 318 -6.89 9.97 12.89
C THR A 318 -6.68 9.85 14.41
N ALA A 319 -6.81 10.96 15.15
CA ALA A 319 -6.73 10.96 16.62
C ALA A 319 -8.03 10.45 17.28
N HIS A 320 -9.15 10.42 16.54
CA HIS A 320 -10.46 10.07 17.08
C HIS A 320 -10.55 8.60 17.53
N PRO A 321 -11.15 8.29 18.70
CA PRO A 321 -11.29 6.92 19.21
C PRO A 321 -11.90 5.95 18.20
N ASP A 322 -13.01 6.32 17.55
CA ASP A 322 -13.64 5.47 16.52
C ASP A 322 -12.72 5.14 15.34
N PHE A 323 -11.86 6.07 14.92
CA PHE A 323 -10.89 5.80 13.86
C PHE A 323 -9.86 4.80 14.37
N LYS A 324 -9.31 5.02 15.57
CA LYS A 324 -8.32 4.12 16.20
C LYS A 324 -8.87 2.72 16.45
N GLU A 325 -10.14 2.58 16.81
CA GLU A 325 -10.77 1.28 17.05
C GLU A 325 -10.96 0.47 15.75
N ARG A 326 -11.14 1.16 14.62
CA ARG A 326 -11.36 0.54 13.31
C ARG A 326 -10.07 0.37 12.51
N MET A 327 -9.11 1.25 12.76
CA MET A 327 -7.73 1.13 12.28
C MET A 327 -7.01 0.08 13.13
N SER A 328 -7.17 -1.18 12.74
CA SER A 328 -6.42 -2.26 13.38
C SER A 328 -4.94 -2.16 13.04
N ALA A 329 -4.09 -2.64 13.95
CA ALA A 329 -2.67 -2.84 13.69
C ALA A 329 -2.34 -4.35 13.67
N THR A 330 -1.32 -4.74 12.92
CA THR A 330 -0.75 -6.08 13.02
C THR A 330 -0.02 -6.24 14.36
N ARG A 331 0.39 -7.47 14.71
CA ARG A 331 1.20 -7.70 15.91
C ARG A 331 2.53 -6.96 15.91
N GLN A 332 3.01 -6.59 14.72
CA GLN A 332 4.24 -5.86 14.49
C GLN A 332 4.00 -4.34 14.39
N GLY A 333 2.76 -3.86 14.58
CA GLY A 333 2.45 -2.43 14.60
C GLY A 333 2.07 -1.83 13.23
N GLY A 334 2.18 -2.60 12.14
CA GLY A 334 1.81 -2.15 10.81
C GLY A 334 0.29 -1.90 10.66
N PRO A 335 -0.13 -0.95 9.80
CA PRO A 335 -1.54 -0.66 9.56
C PRO A 335 -2.27 -1.86 8.96
N ARG A 336 -3.49 -2.13 9.44
CA ARG A 336 -4.38 -3.13 8.86
C ARG A 336 -5.71 -2.53 8.41
N PHE A 337 -5.95 -2.58 7.11
CA PHE A 337 -7.18 -2.13 6.47
C PHE A 337 -8.23 -3.23 6.49
N THR A 338 -9.40 -2.90 7.03
CA THR A 338 -10.51 -3.84 7.19
C THR A 338 -11.78 -3.27 6.58
N ASP A 339 -12.74 -4.13 6.26
CA ASP A 339 -14.09 -3.71 5.83
C ASP A 339 -14.73 -2.73 6.83
N ARG A 340 -14.46 -2.92 8.14
CA ARG A 340 -14.94 -2.02 9.20
C ARG A 340 -14.40 -0.61 9.06
N LEU A 341 -13.14 -0.46 8.64
CA LEU A 341 -12.57 0.84 8.32
C LEU A 341 -13.18 1.40 7.03
N GLY A 342 -13.31 0.58 5.99
CA GLY A 342 -13.96 0.97 4.73
C GLY A 342 -15.35 1.58 4.95
N ALA A 343 -16.22 0.89 5.70
CA ALA A 343 -17.55 1.37 6.06
C ALA A 343 -17.52 2.69 6.85
N TYR A 344 -16.55 2.87 7.75
CA TYR A 344 -16.39 4.12 8.50
C TYR A 344 -16.01 5.28 7.59
N LEU A 345 -15.05 5.06 6.69
CA LEU A 345 -14.60 6.06 5.73
C LEU A 345 -15.75 6.43 4.80
N ALA A 346 -16.46 5.43 4.28
CA ALA A 346 -17.63 5.64 3.43
C ALA A 346 -18.70 6.48 4.13
N ALA A 347 -19.08 6.16 5.37
CA ALA A 347 -20.04 6.95 6.14
C ALA A 347 -19.56 8.39 6.37
N THR A 348 -18.30 8.55 6.77
CA THR A 348 -17.71 9.84 7.12
C THR A 348 -17.58 10.78 5.92
N VAL A 349 -17.14 10.25 4.78
CA VAL A 349 -16.95 11.00 3.53
C VAL A 349 -18.30 11.32 2.90
N SER A 350 -19.24 10.37 2.88
CA SER A 350 -20.57 10.54 2.28
C SER A 350 -21.36 11.71 2.87
N ILE A 351 -21.27 11.93 4.19
CA ILE A 351 -21.93 13.06 4.87
C ILE A 351 -21.47 14.40 4.26
N HIS A 352 -20.16 14.64 4.22
CA HIS A 352 -19.61 15.90 3.70
C HIS A 352 -19.81 16.04 2.20
N TYR A 353 -19.67 14.94 1.46
CA TYR A 353 -19.88 14.94 0.02
C TYR A 353 -21.32 15.34 -0.34
N LYS A 354 -22.35 14.70 0.25
CA LYS A 354 -23.74 14.97 -0.08
C LYS A 354 -24.18 16.37 0.37
N ASP A 355 -23.74 16.82 1.54
CA ASP A 355 -23.99 18.18 2.02
C ASP A 355 -23.52 19.23 0.99
N GLN A 356 -22.27 19.11 0.55
CA GLN A 356 -21.68 19.99 -0.45
C GLN A 356 -22.28 19.81 -1.86
N PHE A 357 -22.66 18.59 -2.22
CA PHE A 357 -23.34 18.31 -3.48
C PHE A 357 -24.67 19.06 -3.53
N TYR A 358 -25.49 18.99 -2.48
CA TYR A 358 -26.77 19.69 -2.44
C TYR A 358 -26.60 21.21 -2.37
N GLU A 359 -25.62 21.71 -1.61
CA GLU A 359 -25.29 23.14 -1.56
C GLU A 359 -24.91 23.68 -2.94
N ARG A 360 -24.04 22.96 -3.66
CA ARG A 360 -23.53 23.37 -4.97
C ARG A 360 -24.58 23.38 -6.08
N TYR A 361 -25.49 22.40 -6.07
CA TYR A 361 -26.52 22.25 -7.11
C TYR A 361 -27.88 22.83 -6.69
N GLY A 362 -27.99 23.39 -5.49
CA GLY A 362 -29.21 24.04 -4.99
C GLY A 362 -30.42 23.10 -4.90
N ARG A 363 -30.19 21.78 -4.80
CA ARG A 363 -31.24 20.76 -4.87
C ARG A 363 -31.18 19.84 -3.68
N GLN A 364 -31.68 20.30 -2.54
CA GLN A 364 -31.98 19.40 -1.43
C GLN A 364 -33.26 18.62 -1.75
N PRO A 365 -33.31 17.30 -1.48
CA PRO A 365 -34.53 16.52 -1.64
C PRO A 365 -35.70 17.16 -0.89
N HIS A 366 -36.88 17.18 -1.52
CA HIS A 366 -38.06 17.83 -0.94
C HIS A 366 -38.52 17.19 0.37
N ARG A 367 -38.20 15.90 0.56
CA ARG A 367 -38.49 15.17 1.78
C ARG A 367 -37.22 14.69 2.44
N ARG A 368 -37.23 14.73 3.78
CA ARG A 368 -36.10 14.34 4.62
C ARG A 368 -35.73 12.85 4.49
N ASP A 369 -36.71 11.98 4.27
CA ASP A 369 -36.49 10.55 4.05
C ASP A 369 -35.70 10.30 2.75
N GLN A 370 -36.04 10.98 1.66
CA GLN A 370 -35.30 10.88 0.39
C GLN A 370 -33.83 11.27 0.54
N MET A 371 -33.54 12.33 1.32
CA MET A 371 -32.17 12.73 1.61
C MET A 371 -31.38 11.64 2.34
N PHE A 372 -32.00 10.96 3.29
CA PHE A 372 -31.36 9.85 3.98
C PHE A 372 -31.19 8.62 3.09
N ASP A 373 -32.18 8.30 2.26
CA ASP A 373 -32.09 7.19 1.32
C ASP A 373 -30.95 7.40 0.30
N GLU A 374 -30.87 8.59 -0.30
CA GLU A 374 -29.78 8.95 -1.23
C GLU A 374 -28.41 8.95 -0.53
N GLN A 375 -28.35 9.38 0.73
CA GLN A 375 -27.12 9.37 1.52
C GLN A 375 -26.67 7.93 1.84
N VAL A 376 -27.60 7.07 2.27
CA VAL A 376 -27.32 5.66 2.58
C VAL A 376 -26.92 4.92 1.31
N GLU A 377 -27.62 5.14 0.20
CA GLU A 377 -27.27 4.54 -1.08
C GLU A 377 -25.86 4.94 -1.53
N PHE A 378 -25.52 6.23 -1.45
CA PHE A 378 -24.19 6.70 -1.81
C PHE A 378 -23.11 6.12 -0.89
N MET A 379 -23.39 6.03 0.42
CA MET A 379 -22.50 5.38 1.38
C MET A 379 -22.24 3.92 1.01
N CYS A 380 -23.29 3.15 0.69
CA CYS A 380 -23.15 1.74 0.28
C CYS A 380 -22.36 1.59 -1.02
N ARG A 381 -22.57 2.49 -2.00
CA ARG A 381 -21.80 2.50 -3.25
C ARG A 381 -20.33 2.81 -3.00
N LEU A 382 -20.03 3.82 -2.18
CA LEU A 382 -18.66 4.18 -1.80
C LEU A 382 -17.95 3.06 -1.05
N GLU A 383 -18.62 2.41 -0.09
CA GLU A 383 -18.08 1.24 0.60
C GLU A 383 -17.79 0.09 -0.37
N SER A 384 -18.73 -0.22 -1.26
CA SER A 384 -18.59 -1.30 -2.25
C SER A 384 -17.44 -1.04 -3.22
N ALA A 385 -17.27 0.21 -3.64
CA ALA A 385 -16.19 0.63 -4.53
C ALA A 385 -14.82 0.64 -3.83
N LEU A 386 -14.75 0.93 -2.52
CA LEU A 386 -13.50 0.88 -1.77
C LEU A 386 -13.03 -0.54 -1.46
N ARG A 387 -13.96 -1.47 -1.24
CA ARG A 387 -13.68 -2.84 -0.81
C ARG A 387 -12.60 -3.57 -1.62
N PRO A 388 -12.58 -3.57 -2.96
CA PRO A 388 -11.54 -4.28 -3.73
C PRO A 388 -10.13 -3.68 -3.55
N HIS A 389 -10.01 -2.42 -3.14
CA HIS A 389 -8.71 -1.76 -2.99
C HIS A 389 -8.07 -1.99 -1.61
N LEU A 390 -8.86 -2.25 -0.56
CA LEU A 390 -8.32 -2.42 0.79
C LEU A 390 -7.34 -3.60 0.92
N PRO A 391 -7.59 -4.79 0.33
CA PRO A 391 -6.63 -5.88 0.36
C PRO A 391 -5.35 -5.59 -0.42
N VAL A 392 -5.44 -4.88 -1.55
CA VAL A 392 -4.26 -4.50 -2.35
C VAL A 392 -3.37 -3.56 -1.57
N LEU A 393 -3.95 -2.55 -0.93
CA LEU A 393 -3.22 -1.68 -0.01
C LEU A 393 -2.61 -2.49 1.15
N GLN A 394 -3.33 -3.49 1.67
CA GLN A 394 -2.76 -4.35 2.70
C GLN A 394 -1.54 -5.15 2.21
N GLN A 395 -1.54 -5.63 0.97
CA GLN A 395 -0.45 -6.42 0.40
C GLN A 395 0.77 -5.56 0.07
N GLU A 396 0.57 -4.37 -0.52
CA GLU A 396 1.64 -3.42 -0.83
C GLU A 396 2.47 -3.05 0.42
N PHE A 397 1.83 -3.06 1.59
CA PHE A 397 2.40 -2.57 2.85
C PHE A 397 2.61 -3.66 3.91
N GLY A 398 2.00 -4.83 3.74
CA GLY A 398 1.99 -5.87 4.76
C GLY A 398 3.24 -6.75 4.77
N GLY A 399 4.08 -6.66 3.74
CA GLY A 399 5.04 -7.71 3.43
C GLY A 399 4.29 -8.99 3.08
N ASP A 400 4.71 -9.71 2.06
CA ASP A 400 4.03 -10.94 1.66
C ASP A 400 4.22 -12.02 2.75
N ASN A 401 3.33 -12.02 3.75
CA ASN A 401 3.15 -13.15 4.67
C ASN A 401 2.28 -14.24 4.00
N GLY A 402 2.10 -14.20 2.68
CA GLY A 402 1.55 -15.24 1.83
C GLY A 402 2.45 -16.47 1.74
N GLY A 403 2.89 -16.99 2.88
CA GLY A 403 3.07 -18.43 3.02
C GLY A 403 1.68 -19.08 3.03
N GLU A 404 0.99 -19.01 1.90
CA GLU A 404 -0.19 -19.83 1.63
C GLU A 404 0.31 -21.26 1.52
N VAL A 405 0.37 -21.96 2.66
CA VAL A 405 0.42 -23.41 2.68
C VAL A 405 -0.94 -23.87 2.19
N MET A 406 -1.09 -23.94 0.86
CA MET A 406 -2.11 -24.78 0.25
C MET A 406 -1.82 -26.22 0.67
N TYR A 407 -2.56 -26.68 1.67
CA TYR A 407 -2.79 -28.11 1.84
C TYR A 407 -3.85 -28.51 0.81
N ASP A 408 -3.40 -29.06 -0.31
CA ASP A 408 -4.20 -29.99 -1.11
C ASP A 408 -3.91 -31.43 -0.66
#